data_AF-A0A6J4JEZ7-F1
#
_entry.id   AF-A0A6J4JEZ7-F1
#
_cell.length_a   1.000
_cell.length_b   1.000
_cell.length_c   1.000
_cell.angle_alpha   90.00
_cell.angle_beta   90.00
_cell.angle_gamma   90.00
#
_symmetry.space_group_name_H-M   'P 1'
#
loop_
_entity.id
_entity.type
_entity.pdbx_description
1 polymer ?
#
loop_
_entity_poly.entity_id
_entity_poly.type
_entity_poly.pdbx_seq_one_letter_code
_entity_poly.pdbx_strand_id
1 'polypeptide(L)' 'MRSHAWSATPLGLPDGWPQPLKTLVSVILGSSQPMFVTWGPERTLLYNDAYAEILADKHPSAMGGDLLDVWSEISVD' A
#
# COMPACT_ATOMS: atom_id res chain seq x y z
N MET A 1 -2.87 1.66 8.28
CA MET A 1 -1.41 1.47 8.50
C MET A 1 -1.08 0.78 9.82
N ARG A 2 -1.42 1.35 11.00
CA ARG A 2 -0.97 0.81 12.29
C ARG A 2 -1.68 -0.49 12.75
N SER A 3 -2.92 -0.69 12.34
CA SER A 3 -3.74 -1.88 12.68
C SER A 3 -3.72 -2.98 11.62
N HIS A 4 -2.95 -2.81 10.55
CA HIS A 4 -2.89 -3.80 9.48
C HIS A 4 -1.97 -4.97 9.88
N ALA A 5 -2.37 -6.19 9.52
CA ALA A 5 -1.67 -7.43 9.85
C ALA A 5 -0.42 -7.62 8.97
N TRP A 6 0.57 -6.73 9.09
CA TRP A 6 1.78 -6.70 8.25
C TRP A 6 2.60 -7.99 8.27
N SER A 7 2.53 -8.77 9.36
CA SER A 7 3.18 -10.08 9.42
C SER A 7 2.65 -11.09 8.40
N ALA A 8 1.46 -10.85 7.84
CA ALA A 8 0.84 -11.67 6.81
C ALA A 8 1.13 -11.18 5.38
N THR A 9 1.88 -10.08 5.21
CA THR A 9 2.22 -9.54 3.88
C THR A 9 3.70 -9.81 3.55
N PRO A 10 4.10 -9.74 2.27
CA PRO A 10 5.50 -9.91 1.86
C PRO A 10 6.48 -8.93 2.50
N LEU A 11 6.00 -7.78 3.00
CA LEU A 11 6.84 -6.77 3.65
C LEU A 11 7.22 -7.15 5.09
N GLY A 12 6.47 -8.06 5.72
CA GLY A 12 6.63 -8.38 7.14
C GLY A 12 6.42 -7.15 8.05
N LEU A 13 6.85 -7.28 9.31
CA LEU A 13 6.64 -6.23 10.32
C LEU A 13 7.36 -4.91 9.95
N PRO A 14 6.74 -3.74 10.17
CA PRO A 14 7.33 -2.44 9.86
C PRO A 14 8.71 -2.18 10.44
N ASP A 15 9.03 -2.75 11.60
CA ASP A 15 10.35 -2.61 12.24
C ASP A 15 11.48 -3.15 11.34
N GLY A 16 11.20 -4.21 10.57
CA GLY A 16 12.14 -4.84 9.65
C GLY A 16 12.20 -4.20 8.26
N TRP A 17 11.36 -3.22 7.95
CA TRP A 17 11.35 -2.63 6.61
C TRP A 17 12.67 -1.91 6.27
N PRO A 18 13.12 -1.97 5.00
CA PRO A 18 14.30 -1.24 4.57
C PRO A 18 14.08 0.26 4.70
N GLN A 19 15.13 1.01 5.03
CA GLN A 19 15.04 2.46 5.27
C GLN A 19 14.39 3.25 4.12
N PRO A 20 14.67 2.97 2.83
CA PRO A 20 14.00 3.65 1.73
C PRO A 20 12.47 3.50 1.74
N LEU A 21 11.95 2.31 2.07
CA LEU A 21 10.51 2.08 2.18
C LEU A 21 9.92 2.89 3.33
N LYS A 22 10.57 2.90 4.51
CA LYS A 22 10.14 3.73 5.66
C LYS A 22 10.08 5.22 5.30
N THR A 23 11.07 5.71 4.54
CA THR A 23 11.09 7.10 4.05
C THR A 23 9.91 7.38 3.11
N LEU A 24 9.67 6.53 2.10
CA LEU A 24 8.54 6.72 1.17
C LEU A 24 7.18 6.65 1.89
N VAL A 25 7.02 5.72 2.83
CA VAL A 25 5.81 5.63 3.66
C VAL A 25 5.60 6.91 4.47
N SER A 26 6.67 7.48 5.04
CA SER A 26 6.58 8.75 5.76
C SER A 26 6.16 9.91 4.85
N VAL A 27 6.64 9.93 3.60
CA VAL A 27 6.24 10.93 2.59
C VAL A 27 4.76 10.81 2.24
N ILE A 28 4.27 9.61 1.89
CA ILE A 28 2.86 9.47 1.48
C ILE A 28 1.89 9.75 2.65
N LEU A 29 2.26 9.36 3.88
CA LEU A 29 1.44 9.62 5.07
C LEU A 29 1.46 11.09 5.50
N GLY A 30 2.50 11.85 5.12
CA GLY A 30 2.59 13.29 5.36
C GLY A 30 1.88 14.17 4.32
N SER A 31 1.40 13.58 3.23
CA SER A 31 0.73 14.29 2.14
C SER A 31 -0.78 14.28 2.29
N SER A 32 -1.43 15.40 1.96
CA SER A 32 -2.89 15.49 1.80
C SER A 32 -3.36 15.14 0.38
N GLN A 33 -2.44 14.94 -0.57
CA GLN A 33 -2.79 14.47 -1.91
C GLN A 33 -2.92 12.95 -1.91
N PRO A 34 -3.84 12.37 -2.72
CA PRO A 34 -3.90 10.91 -2.90
C PRO A 34 -2.57 10.35 -3.40
N MET A 35 -1.95 9.48 -2.60
CA MET A 35 -0.66 8.87 -2.92
C MET A 35 -0.60 7.40 -2.50
N PHE A 36 0.14 6.61 -3.28
CA PHE A 36 0.49 5.24 -2.96
C PHE A 36 1.94 4.92 -3.34
N VAL A 37 2.44 3.82 -2.79
CA VAL A 37 3.69 3.15 -3.14
C VAL A 37 3.34 1.69 -3.44
N THR A 38 3.91 1.16 -4.51
CA THR A 38 4.01 -0.29 -4.73
C THR A 38 5.44 -0.72 -4.45
N TRP A 39 5.62 -1.79 -3.69
CA TRP A 39 6.94 -2.22 -3.24
C TRP A 39 7.20 -3.70 -3.50
N GLY A 40 8.41 -4.00 -3.96
CA GLY A 40 8.86 -5.38 -4.16
C GLY A 40 8.22 -6.08 -5.37
N PRO A 41 8.65 -7.34 -5.64
CA PRO A 41 8.15 -8.13 -6.76
C PRO A 41 6.67 -8.50 -6.63
N GLU A 42 6.15 -8.60 -5.41
CA GLU A 42 4.73 -8.85 -5.10
C GLU A 42 3.87 -7.57 -5.19
N ARG A 43 4.46 -6.44 -5.61
CA ARG A 43 3.77 -5.16 -5.83
C ARG A 43 2.94 -4.71 -4.62
N THR A 44 3.43 -4.97 -3.41
CA THR A 44 2.68 -4.73 -2.18
C THR A 44 2.27 -3.26 -2.08
N LEU A 45 0.98 -3.02 -1.98
CA LEU A 45 0.37 -1.70 -2.05
C LEU A 45 0.31 -1.04 -0.67
N LEU A 46 0.90 0.15 -0.53
CA LEU A 46 0.77 1.03 0.63
C LEU A 46 0.23 2.37 0.17
N TYR A 47 -0.73 2.93 0.88
CA TYR A 47 -1.38 4.18 0.48
C TYR A 47 -1.82 5.02 1.68
N ASN A 48 -2.07 6.30 1.44
CA ASN A 48 -2.58 7.22 2.46
C ASN A 48 -4.12 7.30 2.46
N ASP A 49 -4.68 7.98 3.46
CA ASP A 49 -6.13 8.07 3.64
C ASP A 49 -6.82 8.75 2.44
N ALA A 50 -6.18 9.74 1.82
CA ALA A 50 -6.71 10.40 0.62
C ALA A 50 -6.82 9.44 -0.58
N TYR A 51 -5.88 8.50 -0.73
CA TYR A 51 -5.97 7.47 -1.77
C TYR A 51 -6.96 6.36 -1.40
N ALA A 52 -7.24 6.15 -0.11
CA ALA A 52 -8.29 5.22 0.33
C ALA A 52 -9.67 5.63 -0.21
N GLU A 53 -9.93 6.94 -0.33
CA GLU A 53 -11.17 7.46 -0.94
C GLU A 53 -11.29 7.06 -2.42
N ILE A 54 -10.18 7.02 -3.16
CA ILE A 54 -10.14 6.57 -4.56
C ILE A 54 -10.41 5.06 -4.66
N LEU A 55 -9.88 4.29 -3.71
CA LEU A 55 -10.09 2.84 -3.66
C LEU A 55 -11.53 2.44 -3.32
N ALA A 56 -12.31 3.34 -2.71
CA ALA A 56 -13.70 3.10 -2.33
C ALA A 56 -13.87 1.73 -1.62
N ASP A 57 -14.73 0.86 -2.14
CA ASP A 57 -15.06 -0.45 -1.56
C ASP A 57 -13.87 -1.43 -1.49
N LYS A 58 -12.74 -1.11 -2.14
CA LYS A 58 -11.49 -1.90 -2.03
C LYS A 58 -10.72 -1.57 -0.75
N HIS A 59 -11.00 -0.46 -0.08
CA HIS A 59 -10.45 -0.17 1.25
C HIS A 59 -11.32 -0.85 2.35
N PRO A 60 -10.72 -1.50 3.37
CA PRO A 60 -9.29 -1.54 3.69
C PRO A 60 -8.53 -2.75 3.13
N SER A 61 -9.18 -3.68 2.45
CA SER A 61 -8.58 -4.94 2.00
C SER A 61 -7.42 -4.77 1.01
N ALA A 62 -7.38 -3.65 0.27
CA ALA A 62 -6.30 -3.34 -0.65
C ALA A 62 -4.95 -3.04 0.03
N MET A 63 -4.96 -2.64 1.32
CA MET A 63 -3.72 -2.37 2.05
C MET A 63 -2.89 -3.64 2.16
N GLY A 64 -1.63 -3.58 1.73
CA GLY A 64 -0.72 -4.73 1.78
C GLY A 64 -1.00 -5.81 0.72
N GLY A 65 -1.98 -5.60 -0.17
CA GLY A 65 -2.27 -6.51 -1.29
C GLY A 65 -1.41 -6.23 -2.52
N ASP A 66 -1.51 -7.10 -3.52
CA ASP A 66 -0.89 -6.90 -4.84
C ASP A 66 -1.64 -5.82 -5.62
N LEU A 67 -0.93 -4.82 -6.12
CA LEU A 67 -1.50 -3.73 -6.93
C LEU A 67 -2.33 -4.23 -8.12
N LEU A 68 -1.90 -5.30 -8.81
CA LEU A 68 -2.60 -5.80 -10.00
C LEU A 68 -3.85 -6.60 -9.65
N ASP A 69 -3.89 -7.25 -8.49
CA ASP A 69 -5.12 -7.89 -8.00
C ASP A 69 -6.13 -6.82 -7.57
N VAL A 70 -5.64 -5.79 -6.88
CA VAL A 70 -6.44 -4.64 -6.44
C VAL A 70 -7.05 -3.93 -7.64
N TRP A 71 -6.31 -3.74 -8.74
CA TRP A 71 -6.77 -3.09 -9.97
C TRP A 71 -6.88 -4.06 -11.15
N SER A 72 -7.42 -5.25 -10.89
CA SER A 72 -7.58 -6.30 -11.91
C SER A 72 -8.48 -5.89 -13.07
N GLU A 73 -9.33 -4.87 -12.91
CA GLU A 73 -10.10 -4.32 -14.01
C GLU A 73 -9.29 -3.44 -14.99
N ILE A 74 -8.07 -3.04 -14.61
CA ILE A 74 -7.19 -2.18 -15.42
C ILE A 74 -6.19 -3.01 -16.23
N SER A 75 -5.99 -4.30 -15.90
CA SER A 75 -5.12 -5.16 -16.70
C SER A 75 -5.72 -5.33 -18.09
N VAL A 76 -5.06 -4.75 -19.10
CA VAL A 76 -5.39 -4.92 -20.51
C VAL A 76 -5.00 -6.34 -20.92
N ASP A 77 -5.81 -6.96 -21.77
CA ASP A 77 -5.46 -8.18 -22.53
C ASP A 77 -4.06 -8.12 -23.17
#